data_AF-A0A3Q9G4D8-F1
#
_entry.id   AF-A0A3Q9G4D8-F1
#
_cell.length_a   1.000
_cell.length_b   1.000
_cell.length_c   1.000
_cell.angle_alpha   90.00
_cell.angle_beta   90.00
_cell.angle_gamma   90.00
#
_symmetry.space_group_name_H-M   'P 1'
#
loop_
_entity.id
_entity.type
_entity.pdbx_description
1 polymer ?
#
loop_
_entity_poly.entity_id
_entity_poly.type
_entity_poly.pdbx_seq_one_letter_code
_entity_poly.pdbx_strand_id
1 'polypeptide(L)'
;MKNIDDVARELGADIPECTCEEVRDHLFELLDKEMEEDEMGRLKAHAESCPDCTEATEAEKHMREVIRRSCTESAPESLRAKVTGLTRR
;
A
#
# COMPACT_ATOMS: atom_id res chain seq x y z
N MET A 1 -8.88 33.40 -25.82
CA MET A 1 -8.46 33.21 -24.42
C MET A 1 -8.52 31.71 -24.15
N LYS A 2 -7.38 31.07 -23.93
CA LYS A 2 -7.34 29.65 -23.54
C LYS A 2 -7.90 29.54 -22.12
N ASN A 3 -8.75 28.55 -21.85
CA ASN A 3 -9.46 28.39 -20.57
C ASN A 3 -8.47 27.99 -19.47
N ILE A 4 -8.77 28.30 -18.21
CA ILE A 4 -7.93 27.91 -17.05
C ILE A 4 -7.78 26.38 -16.99
N ASP A 5 -8.80 25.65 -17.43
CA ASP A 5 -8.80 24.19 -17.56
C ASP A 5 -7.80 23.69 -18.63
N ASP A 6 -7.49 24.51 -19.66
CA ASP A 6 -6.53 24.17 -20.70
C ASP A 6 -5.08 24.29 -20.21
N VAL A 7 -4.81 25.16 -19.24
CA VAL A 7 -3.46 25.39 -18.70
C VAL A 7 -3.04 24.28 -17.73
N ALA A 8 -3.98 23.71 -16.98
CA ALA A 8 -3.73 22.55 -16.13
C ALA A 8 -3.33 21.31 -16.94
N ARG A 9 -3.86 21.18 -18.17
CA ARG A 9 -3.62 20.04 -19.05
C ARG A 9 -2.25 20.06 -19.74
N GLU A 10 -1.58 21.20 -19.87
CA GLU A 10 -0.27 21.33 -20.54
C GLU A 10 0.94 21.12 -19.60
N LEU A 11 0.72 20.79 -18.32
CA LEU A 11 1.76 20.39 -17.34
C LEU A 11 1.52 18.98 -16.76
N GLY A 12 0.60 18.22 -17.35
CA GLY A 12 0.16 16.90 -16.89
C GLY A 12 1.07 15.78 -17.40
N ALA A 13 1.86 15.20 -16.51
CA ALA A 13 2.26 13.81 -16.66
C ALA A 13 0.98 12.96 -16.64
N ASP A 14 0.71 12.22 -17.71
CA ASP A 14 -0.39 11.25 -17.78
C ASP A 14 -0.14 10.13 -16.74
N ILE A 15 -0.52 10.38 -15.48
CA ILE A 15 -0.73 9.33 -14.49
C ILE A 15 -2.14 8.81 -14.80
N PRO A 16 -2.31 7.53 -15.18
CA PRO A 16 -3.64 6.96 -15.39
C PRO A 16 -4.50 7.25 -14.15
N GLU A 17 -5.73 7.72 -14.35
CA GLU A 17 -6.63 8.15 -13.28
C GLU A 17 -6.90 6.99 -12.29
N CYS A 18 -6.07 6.88 -11.26
CA CYS A 18 -6.28 5.98 -10.14
C CYS A 18 -7.44 6.52 -9.29
N THR A 19 -8.41 5.68 -8.96
CA THR A 19 -9.60 6.07 -8.19
C THR A 19 -9.49 5.67 -6.71
N CYS A 20 -10.28 6.32 -5.85
CA CYS A 20 -10.38 5.88 -4.44
C CYS A 20 -10.94 4.45 -4.32
N GLU A 21 -11.78 4.02 -5.28
CA GLU A 21 -12.33 2.66 -5.30
C GLU A 21 -11.25 1.63 -5.59
N GLU A 22 -10.41 1.88 -6.59
CA GLU A 22 -9.26 1.04 -6.92
C GLU A 22 -8.29 0.91 -5.73
N VAL A 23 -8.00 2.01 -5.02
CA VAL A 23 -7.15 1.95 -3.82
C VAL A 23 -7.79 1.14 -2.70
N ARG A 24 -9.11 1.23 -2.49
CA ARG A 24 -9.81 0.45 -1.45
C ARG A 24 -9.85 -1.03 -1.79
N ASP A 25 -10.10 -1.36 -3.04
CA ASP A 25 -10.19 -2.74 -3.52
C ASP A 25 -8.83 -3.45 -3.44
N HIS A 26 -7.73 -2.70 -3.55
CA HIS A 26 -6.36 -3.20 -3.51
C HIS A 26 -5.55 -2.74 -2.29
N LEU A 27 -6.24 -2.29 -1.22
CA LEU A 27 -5.58 -1.67 -0.07
C LEU A 27 -4.58 -2.61 0.60
N PHE A 28 -4.94 -3.88 0.75
CA PHE A 28 -4.10 -4.86 1.43
C PHE A 28 -2.91 -5.26 0.56
N GLU A 29 -3.15 -5.55 -0.72
CA GLU A 29 -2.12 -5.86 -1.70
C GLU A 29 -1.10 -4.72 -1.82
N LEU A 30 -1.58 -3.47 -1.79
CA LEU A 30 -0.72 -2.28 -1.80
C LEU A 30 0.18 -2.22 -0.56
N LEU A 31 -0.38 -2.48 0.62
CA LEU A 31 0.36 -2.44 1.90
C LEU A 31 1.32 -3.62 2.06
N ASP A 32 0.94 -4.79 1.53
CA ASP A 32 1.73 -6.02 1.57
C ASP A 32 2.73 -6.12 0.40
N LYS A 33 2.65 -5.19 -0.57
CA LYS A 33 3.48 -5.13 -1.79
C LYS A 33 3.31 -6.36 -2.68
N GLU A 34 2.08 -6.84 -2.80
CA GLU A 34 1.69 -8.03 -3.57
C GLU A 34 1.10 -7.67 -4.93
N MET A 35 1.69 -6.68 -5.61
CA MET A 35 1.24 -6.20 -6.92
C MET A 35 2.44 -5.74 -7.76
N GLU A 36 2.21 -5.53 -9.06
CA GLU A 36 3.23 -5.07 -10.00
C GLU A 36 3.70 -3.65 -9.66
N GLU A 37 4.98 -3.34 -9.91
CA GLU A 37 5.60 -2.07 -9.50
C GLU A 37 4.89 -0.83 -10.09
N ASP A 38 4.45 -0.92 -11.35
CA ASP A 38 3.73 0.15 -12.03
C ASP A 38 2.37 0.43 -11.39
N GLU A 39 1.65 -0.62 -10.97
CA GLU A 39 0.36 -0.52 -10.28
C GLU A 39 0.54 0.05 -8.87
N MET A 40 1.51 -0.48 -8.12
CA MET A 40 1.89 0.03 -6.81
C MET A 40 2.21 1.52 -6.86
N GLY A 41 2.95 1.98 -7.88
CA GLY A 41 3.29 3.39 -8.06
C GLY A 41 2.06 4.28 -8.19
N ARG A 42 1.08 3.90 -9.01
CA ARG A 42 -0.16 4.68 -9.21
C ARG A 42 -1.01 4.73 -7.95
N LEU A 43 -1.29 3.58 -7.35
CA LEU A 43 -2.15 3.48 -6.16
C LEU A 43 -1.53 4.20 -4.97
N LYS A 44 -0.21 4.09 -4.81
CA LYS A 44 0.52 4.82 -3.77
C LYS A 44 0.44 6.33 -3.96
N ALA A 45 0.64 6.82 -5.19
CA ALA A 45 0.54 8.25 -5.48
C ALA A 45 -0.86 8.79 -5.17
N HIS A 46 -1.92 8.04 -5.47
CA HIS A 46 -3.27 8.40 -5.08
C HIS A 46 -3.46 8.37 -3.56
N ALA A 47 -3.04 7.28 -2.89
CA ALA A 47 -3.20 7.12 -1.46
C ALA A 47 -2.51 8.22 -0.63
N GLU A 48 -1.36 8.74 -1.11
CA GLU A 48 -0.60 9.81 -0.47
C GLU A 48 -1.15 11.23 -0.77
N SER A 49 -1.95 11.38 -1.82
CA SER A 49 -2.51 12.70 -2.23
C SER A 49 -3.99 12.87 -1.91
N CYS A 50 -4.72 11.78 -1.68
CA CYS A 50 -6.14 11.78 -1.31
C CYS A 50 -6.31 11.63 0.21
N PRO A 51 -6.95 12.59 0.91
CA PRO A 51 -7.15 12.54 2.37
C PRO A 51 -7.86 11.26 2.85
N ASP A 52 -8.92 10.85 2.16
CA ASP A 52 -9.71 9.67 2.55
C ASP A 52 -8.88 8.38 2.42
N CYS A 53 -8.09 8.25 1.35
CA CYS A 53 -7.22 7.10 1.15
C CYS A 53 -6.02 7.12 2.11
N THR A 54 -5.47 8.29 2.42
CA THR A 54 -4.44 8.44 3.47
C THR A 54 -4.97 7.94 4.80
N GLU A 55 -6.16 8.39 5.22
CA GLU A 55 -6.79 7.93 6.47
C GLU A 55 -6.99 6.41 6.48
N ALA A 56 -7.49 5.84 5.38
CA ALA A 56 -7.68 4.39 5.25
C ALA A 56 -6.36 3.60 5.40
N THR A 57 -5.29 4.04 4.73
CA THR A 57 -3.98 3.39 4.82
C THR A 57 -3.37 3.49 6.21
N GLU A 58 -3.52 4.63 6.90
CA GLU A 58 -3.01 4.81 8.26
C GLU A 58 -3.82 4.00 9.28
N ALA A 59 -5.15 3.93 9.12
CA ALA A 59 -6.01 3.10 9.95
C ALA A 59 -5.61 1.61 9.87
N GLU A 60 -5.38 1.10 8.67
CA GLU A 60 -4.96 -0.29 8.46
C GLU A 60 -3.57 -0.56 9.06
N LYS A 61 -2.59 0.32 8.82
CA LYS A 61 -1.27 0.23 9.46
C LYS A 61 -1.37 0.24 10.98
N HIS A 62 -2.25 1.07 11.54
CA HIS A 62 -2.49 1.12 12.98
C HIS A 62 -3.06 -0.19 13.51
N MET A 63 -4.06 -0.78 12.85
CA MET A 63 -4.61 -2.08 13.23
C MET A 63 -3.55 -3.19 13.21
N ARG A 64 -2.71 -3.23 12.18
CA ARG A 64 -1.58 -4.18 12.07
C ARG A 64 -0.59 -4.02 13.23
N GLU A 65 -0.28 -2.78 13.60
CA GLU A 65 0.60 -2.51 14.75
C GLU A 65 -0.02 -2.96 16.07
N VAL A 66 -1.33 -2.77 16.27
CA VAL A 66 -2.04 -3.26 17.46
C VAL A 66 -1.99 -4.79 17.52
N ILE A 67 -2.31 -5.48 16.43
CA ILE A 67 -2.24 -6.95 16.36
C ILE A 67 -0.83 -7.45 16.70
N ARG A 68 0.19 -6.83 16.10
CA ARG A 68 1.60 -7.19 16.32
C ARG A 68 2.03 -7.00 17.78
N ARG A 69 1.52 -5.97 18.47
CA ARG A 69 1.79 -5.74 19.90
C ARG A 69 1.06 -6.73 20.80
N SER A 70 -0.14 -7.15 20.42
CA SER A 70 -0.96 -8.09 21.20
C SER A 70 -0.53 -9.55 21.03
N CYS A 71 -0.05 -9.95 19.85
CA CYS A 71 0.44 -11.30 19.57
C CYS A 71 1.93 -11.43 19.87
N THR A 72 2.29 -11.73 21.13
CA THR A 72 3.68 -11.92 21.58
C THR A 72 4.14 -13.38 21.63
N GLU A 73 3.33 -14.29 21.11
CA GLU A 73 3.61 -15.72 21.12
C GLU A 73 4.86 -16.04 20.28
N SER A 74 5.88 -16.56 20.95
CA SER A 74 7.10 -17.00 20.28
C SER A 74 6.86 -18.38 19.66
N ALA A 75 7.23 -18.54 18.39
CA ALA A 75 7.19 -19.85 17.73
C ALA A 75 7.86 -20.95 18.59
N PRO A 76 7.39 -22.19 18.61
CA PRO A 76 8.09 -23.26 19.32
C PRO A 76 9.52 -23.47 18.78
N GLU A 77 10.47 -23.84 19.64
CA GLU A 77 11.87 -24.07 19.23
C GLU A 77 12.00 -25.11 18.11
N SER A 78 11.17 -26.15 18.15
CA SER A 78 11.11 -27.18 17.12
C SER A 78 10.75 -26.64 15.74
N LEU A 79 9.89 -25.62 15.68
CA LEU A 79 9.53 -24.95 14.41
C LEU A 79 10.67 -24.03 13.95
N ARG A 80 11.25 -23.24 14.87
CA ARG A 80 12.40 -22.37 14.56
C ARG A 80 13.59 -23.14 14.01
N ALA A 81 13.92 -24.29 14.60
CA ALA A 81 15.01 -25.15 14.16
C ALA A 81 14.78 -25.66 12.73
N LYS A 82 13.55 -26.08 12.41
CA LYS A 82 13.16 -26.52 11.06
C LYS A 82 13.29 -25.39 10.04
N VAL A 83 12.73 -24.21 10.32
CA VAL A 83 12.74 -23.07 9.38
C VAL A 83 14.16 -22.57 9.12
N THR A 84 14.98 -22.42 10.17
CA THR A 84 16.39 -21.99 10.04
C THR A 84 17.23 -22.96 9.21
N GLY A 85 16.92 -24.26 9.28
CA GLY A 85 17.57 -25.26 8.43
C GLY A 85 17.21 -25.15 6.94
N LEU A 86 16.04 -24.59 6.61
CA LEU A 86 15.54 -24.47 5.24
C LEU A 86 16.04 -23.19 4.52
N THR A 87 16.31 -22.12 5.27
CA THR A 87 16.69 -20.80 4.72
C THR A 87 18.19 -20.60 4.53
N ARG A 88 19.05 -21.52 5.00
CA ARG A 88 20.51 -21.52 4.75
C ARG A 88 20.86 -22.18 3.40
N ARG A 89 20.25 -21.70 2.31
CA ARG A 89 20.56 -22.18 0.96
C ARG A 89 21.49 -21.21 0.23
#